data_AF-A0A401I355-F1
#
_entry.id   AF-A0A401I355-F1
#
_cell.length_a   1.000
_cell.length_b   1.000
_cell.length_c   1.000
_cell.angle_alpha   90.00
_cell.angle_beta   90.00
_cell.angle_gamma   90.00
#
_symmetry.space_group_name_H-M   'P 1'
#
loop_
_entity.id
_entity.type
_entity.pdbx_description
1 polymer ?
#
loop_
_entity_poly.entity_id
_entity_poly.type
_entity_poly.pdbx_seq_one_letter_code
_entity_poly.pdbx_strand_id
1 'polypeptide(L)'
;MKISCEIIRDLLPLYHDGVCSNDSKALVEEHLAYCDSCRADLEAMTQRLPLNDAKQNMYEAEAVKNLSIRWKKGMMKSLVKGSLLTLAIIVLVVLIGYSLLDFKVVPKP
;
A
#
# COMPACT_ATOMS: atom_id res chain seq x y z
N MET A 1 20.78 15.66 40.96
CA MET A 1 20.24 14.29 41.01
C MET A 1 21.38 13.27 40.94
N LYS A 2 21.18 12.05 41.43
CA LYS A 2 22.21 10.99 41.58
C LYS A 2 22.37 10.07 40.35
N ILE A 3 21.63 10.29 39.26
CA ILE A 3 21.59 9.37 38.12
C ILE A 3 22.44 9.90 36.98
N SER A 4 23.26 9.03 36.42
CA SER A 4 24.18 9.36 35.33
C SER A 4 23.43 9.61 34.02
N CYS A 5 23.99 10.48 33.18
CA CYS A 5 23.45 10.75 31.84
C CYS A 5 23.34 9.48 31.00
N GLU A 6 24.23 8.49 31.19
CA GLU A 6 24.20 7.22 30.46
C GLU A 6 22.90 6.44 30.73
N ILE A 7 22.49 6.32 31.99
CA ILE A 7 21.23 5.64 32.34
C ILE A 7 20.04 6.39 31.74
N ILE A 8 20.09 7.71 31.71
CA ILE A 8 19.04 8.53 31.10
C ILE A 8 19.00 8.32 29.60
N ARG A 9 20.14 8.26 28.92
CA ARG A 9 20.24 7.97 27.48
C ARG A 9 19.68 6.59 27.13
N ASP A 10 19.88 5.59 27.97
CA ASP A 10 19.28 4.27 27.78
C ASP A 10 17.74 4.31 27.91
N LEU A 11 17.22 5.16 28.80
CA LEU A 11 15.77 5.32 29.02
C LEU A 11 15.11 6.30 28.05
N LEU A 12 15.87 7.23 27.44
CA LEU A 12 15.36 8.30 26.59
C LEU A 12 14.52 7.78 25.41
N PRO A 13 14.89 6.71 24.68
CA PRO A 13 14.04 6.15 23.62
C PRO A 13 12.69 5.66 24.14
N LEU A 14 12.68 4.96 25.29
CA LEU A 14 11.44 4.46 25.90
C LEU A 14 10.56 5.58 26.44
N TYR A 15 11.18 6.66 26.93
CA TYR A 15 10.50 7.88 27.34
C TYR A 15 9.89 8.62 26.14
N HIS A 16 10.67 8.78 25.07
CA HIS A 16 10.23 9.39 23.80
C HIS A 16 9.02 8.65 23.21
N ASP A 17 9.05 7.32 23.23
CA ASP A 17 7.98 6.48 22.69
C ASP A 17 6.78 6.36 23.67
N GLY A 18 6.88 6.90 24.89
CA GLY A 18 5.80 6.91 25.87
C GLY A 18 5.49 5.54 26.49
N VAL A 19 6.41 4.58 26.41
CA VAL A 19 6.23 3.19 26.85
C VAL A 19 6.91 2.87 28.19
N CYS A 20 7.69 3.79 28.73
CA CYS A 20 8.32 3.62 30.04
C CYS A 20 7.30 3.70 31.19
N SER A 21 7.64 3.09 32.33
CA SER A 21 6.82 3.18 33.55
C SER A 21 6.76 4.63 34.08
N ASN A 22 5.73 4.96 34.88
CA ASN A 22 5.61 6.28 35.49
C ASN A 22 6.82 6.65 36.36
N ASP A 23 7.40 5.68 37.08
CA ASP A 23 8.57 5.90 37.92
C ASP A 23 9.80 6.25 37.06
N SER A 24 10.00 5.51 35.95
CA SER A 24 11.06 5.81 34.98
C SER A 24 10.84 7.16 34.31
N LYS A 25 9.59 7.52 34.03
CA LYS A 25 9.22 8.80 33.41
C LYS A 25 9.57 9.98 34.31
N ALA A 26 9.15 9.95 35.57
CA ALA A 26 9.44 11.01 36.55
C ALA A 26 10.95 11.21 36.73
N LEU A 27 11.70 10.12 36.74
CA LEU A 27 13.16 10.12 36.83
C LEU A 27 13.81 10.80 35.61
N VAL A 28 13.35 10.48 34.39
CA VAL A 28 13.84 11.14 33.18
C VAL A 28 13.47 12.64 33.18
N GLU A 29 12.25 13.00 33.55
CA GLU A 29 11.80 14.40 33.65
C GLU A 29 12.63 15.22 34.65
N GLU A 30 12.91 14.66 35.84
CA GLU A 30 13.76 15.31 36.84
C GLU A 30 15.16 15.56 36.28
N HIS A 31 15.75 14.59 35.58
CA HIS A 31 17.09 14.76 35.00
C HIS A 31 17.11 15.79 33.86
N LEU A 32 16.09 15.75 33.00
CA LEU A 32 15.94 16.70 31.90
C LEU A 32 15.71 18.13 32.42
N ALA A 33 15.24 18.34 33.65
CA ALA A 33 15.05 19.69 34.18
C ALA A 33 16.37 20.50 34.25
N TYR A 34 17.52 19.84 34.40
CA TYR A 34 18.80 20.53 34.60
C TYR A 34 19.95 20.05 33.67
N CYS A 35 19.75 18.99 32.88
CA CYS A 35 20.78 18.46 31.98
C CYS A 35 20.50 18.81 30.51
N ASP A 36 21.23 19.78 29.98
CA ASP A 36 21.07 20.22 28.59
C ASP A 36 21.58 19.20 27.57
N SER A 37 22.58 18.39 27.93
CA SER A 37 23.06 17.32 27.05
C SER A 37 21.97 16.28 26.77
N CYS A 38 21.28 15.79 27.81
CA CYS A 38 20.20 14.82 27.63
C CYS A 38 18.98 15.43 26.93
N ARG A 39 18.75 16.73 27.09
CA ARG A 39 17.70 17.46 26.35
C ARG A 39 18.01 17.52 24.86
N ALA A 40 19.25 17.81 24.50
CA ALA A 40 19.70 17.80 23.10
C ALA A 40 19.59 16.38 22.48
N ASP A 41 19.95 15.34 23.24
CA ASP A 41 19.82 13.95 22.81
C ASP A 41 18.33 13.59 22.52
N LEU A 42 17.41 14.01 23.39
CA LEU A 42 15.96 13.83 23.18
C LEU A 42 15.43 14.58 21.94
N GLU A 43 15.89 15.80 21.72
CA GLU A 43 15.49 16.60 20.56
C GLU A 43 15.98 15.98 19.25
N ALA A 44 17.20 15.45 19.24
CA ALA A 44 17.76 14.74 18.08
C ALA A 44 16.94 13.48 17.70
N MET A 45 16.31 12.81 18.68
CA MET A 45 15.39 11.70 18.43
C MET A 45 14.09 12.17 17.76
N THR A 46 13.59 13.34 18.14
CA THR A 46 12.39 13.96 17.54
C THR A 46 12.64 14.38 16.08
N GLN A 47 13.86 14.84 15.77
CA GLN A 47 14.25 15.27 14.42
C GLN A 47 14.48 14.11 13.43
N ARG A 48 14.53 12.86 13.89
CA ARG A 48 14.80 11.66 13.07
C ARG A 48 13.62 11.17 12.21
N LEU A 49 12.53 11.93 12.11
CA LEU A 49 11.51 11.69 11.10
C LEU A 49 11.66 12.74 10.00
N PRO A 50 12.37 12.43 8.89
CA PRO A 50 12.23 13.23 7.68
C PRO A 50 10.79 13.10 7.19
N LEU A 51 9.93 14.02 7.66
CA LEU A 51 8.57 14.24 7.13
C LEU A 51 8.57 14.69 5.65
N ASN A 52 9.75 14.82 5.05
CA ASN A 52 9.95 15.12 3.63
C ASN A 52 9.45 14.01 2.69
N ASP A 53 9.27 12.78 3.19
CA ASP A 53 8.83 11.66 2.35
C ASP A 53 7.31 11.62 2.12
N ALA A 54 6.50 12.40 2.85
CA ALA A 54 5.05 12.35 2.63
C ALA A 54 4.65 12.77 1.20
N LYS A 55 5.29 13.82 0.65
CA LYS A 55 5.05 14.25 -0.74
C LYS A 55 5.64 13.28 -1.76
N GLN A 56 6.81 12.72 -1.47
CA GLN A 56 7.48 11.78 -2.37
C GLN A 56 6.72 10.44 -2.44
N ASN A 57 6.27 9.92 -1.30
CA ASN A 57 5.42 8.74 -1.20
C ASN A 57 4.06 8.94 -1.91
N MET A 58 3.48 10.14 -1.86
CA MET A 58 2.25 10.45 -2.61
C MET A 58 2.48 10.48 -4.12
N TYR A 59 3.59 11.06 -4.59
CA TYR A 59 3.94 11.09 -6.02
C TYR A 59 4.22 9.67 -6.56
N GLU A 60 4.97 8.86 -5.82
CA GLU A 60 5.23 7.46 -6.18
C GLU A 60 3.94 6.64 -6.20
N ALA A 61 3.05 6.83 -5.22
CA ALA A 61 1.74 6.18 -5.19
C ALA A 61 0.86 6.59 -6.39
N GLU A 62 0.88 7.86 -6.78
CA GLU A 62 0.13 8.35 -7.93
C GLU A 62 0.67 7.80 -9.26
N ALA A 63 2.00 7.73 -9.40
CA ALA A 63 2.65 7.14 -10.57
C ALA A 63 2.27 5.65 -10.74
N VAL A 64 2.34 4.85 -9.67
CA VAL A 64 1.94 3.44 -9.68
C VAL A 64 0.44 3.28 -10.00
N LYS A 65 -0.41 4.13 -9.41
CA LYS A 65 -1.85 4.12 -9.69
C LYS A 65 -2.14 4.40 -11.16
N ASN A 66 -1.49 5.39 -11.76
CA ASN A 66 -1.67 5.73 -13.18
C ASN A 66 -1.19 4.62 -14.13
N LEU A 67 -0.10 3.92 -13.78
CA LEU A 67 0.35 2.73 -14.52
C LEU A 67 -0.70 1.62 -14.47
N SER A 68 -1.24 1.32 -13.29
CA SER A 68 -2.22 0.24 -13.10
C SER A 68 -3.52 0.48 -13.88
N ILE A 69 -4.01 1.74 -13.92
CA ILE A 69 -5.22 2.11 -14.66
C ILE A 69 -5.00 1.95 -16.17
N ARG A 70 -3.84 2.37 -16.68
CA ARG A 70 -3.51 2.26 -18.10
C ARG A 70 -3.39 0.81 -18.53
N TRP A 71 -2.77 -0.03 -17.70
CA TRP A 71 -2.66 -1.48 -17.93
C TRP A 71 -4.02 -2.17 -17.92
N LYS A 72 -4.86 -1.91 -16.90
CA LYS A 72 -6.23 -2.46 -16.84
C LYS A 72 -7.06 -2.07 -18.06
N LYS A 73 -6.98 -0.81 -18.50
CA LYS A 73 -7.70 -0.32 -19.69
C LYS A 73 -7.21 -0.97 -20.98
N GLY A 74 -5.90 -1.21 -21.12
CA GLY A 74 -5.33 -1.95 -22.25
C GLY A 74 -5.81 -3.41 -22.29
N MET A 75 -5.77 -4.08 -21.14
CA MET A 75 -6.20 -5.47 -21.02
C MET A 75 -7.70 -5.64 -21.29
N MET A 76 -8.55 -4.76 -20.74
CA MET A 76 -10.01 -4.79 -20.97
C MET A 76 -10.36 -4.66 -22.47
N LYS A 77 -9.67 -3.79 -23.21
CA LYS A 77 -9.90 -3.63 -24.65
C LYS A 77 -9.59 -4.92 -25.43
N SER A 78 -8.57 -5.67 -25.02
CA SER A 78 -8.23 -6.94 -25.65
C SER A 78 -9.27 -8.02 -25.35
N LEU A 79 -9.73 -8.12 -24.10
CA LEU A 79 -10.74 -9.08 -23.68
C LEU A 79 -12.08 -8.89 -24.41
N VAL A 80 -12.55 -7.64 -24.54
CA VAL A 80 -13.81 -7.34 -25.24
C VAL A 80 -13.73 -7.75 -26.72
N LYS A 81 -12.61 -7.44 -27.40
CA LYS A 81 -12.42 -7.82 -28.80
C LYS A 81 -12.41 -9.34 -29.01
N GLY A 82 -11.69 -10.06 -28.15
CA GLY A 82 -11.64 -11.53 -28.21
C GLY A 82 -13.00 -12.17 -27.91
N SER A 83 -13.72 -11.66 -26.91
CA SER A 83 -15.05 -12.14 -26.52
C SER A 83 -16.09 -11.96 -27.65
N LEU A 84 -16.09 -10.81 -28.34
CA LEU A 84 -17.00 -10.58 -29.45
C LEU A 84 -16.76 -11.53 -30.63
N LEU A 85 -15.49 -11.76 -30.98
CA LEU A 85 -15.13 -12.70 -32.05
C LEU A 85 -15.54 -14.13 -31.71
N THR A 86 -15.28 -14.58 -30.48
CA THR A 86 -15.67 -15.93 -30.04
C THR A 86 -17.19 -16.11 -30.02
N LEU A 87 -17.94 -15.13 -29.54
CA LEU A 87 -19.41 -15.14 -29.59
C LEU A 87 -19.93 -15.22 -31.03
N ALA A 88 -19.38 -14.43 -31.95
CA ALA A 88 -19.78 -14.44 -33.35
C ALA A 88 -19.54 -15.82 -34.01
N ILE A 89 -18.41 -16.46 -33.71
CA ILE A 89 -18.08 -17.81 -34.21
C ILE A 89 -19.09 -18.83 -33.66
N ILE A 90 -19.42 -18.78 -32.37
CA ILE A 90 -20.38 -19.71 -31.75
C ILE A 90 -21.75 -19.58 -32.41
N VAL A 91 -22.24 -18.36 -32.62
CA VAL A 91 -23.53 -18.13 -33.29
C VAL A 91 -23.52 -18.70 -34.71
N LEU A 92 -22.42 -18.49 -35.45
CA LEU A 92 -22.30 -18.98 -36.83
C LEU A 92 -22.28 -20.51 -36.90
N VAL A 93 -21.57 -21.18 -35.98
CA VAL A 93 -21.56 -22.65 -35.88
C VAL A 93 -22.96 -23.19 -35.56
N VAL A 94 -23.67 -22.53 -34.65
CA VAL A 94 -25.05 -22.91 -34.29
C VAL A 94 -25.99 -22.75 -35.49
N LEU A 95 -25.92 -21.64 -36.23
CA LEU A 95 -26.75 -21.41 -37.43
C LEU A 95 -26.48 -22.44 -38.54
N ILE A 96 -25.21 -22.77 -38.78
CA ILE A 96 -24.85 -23.82 -39.74
C ILE A 96 -25.37 -25.19 -39.27
N GLY A 97 -25.20 -25.50 -37.99
CA GLY A 97 -25.72 -26.72 -37.39
C GLY A 97 -27.22 -26.86 -37.57
N TYR A 98 -27.99 -25.82 -37.27
CA TYR A 98 -29.44 -25.79 -37.52
C TYR A 98 -29.78 -25.98 -39.00
N SER A 99 -29.09 -25.30 -39.90
CA SER A 99 -29.35 -25.40 -41.35
C SER A 99 -29.08 -26.81 -41.90
N LEU A 100 -28.04 -27.49 -41.41
CA LEU A 100 -27.71 -28.86 -41.79
C LEU A 100 -28.67 -29.89 -41.20
N LEU A 101 -29.16 -29.65 -39.98
CA LEU A 101 -30.17 -30.49 -39.34
C LEU A 101 -31.54 -30.36 -40.02
N ASP A 102 -31.95 -29.13 -40.34
CA ASP A 102 -33.21 -28.85 -41.06
C ASP A 102 -33.21 -29.52 -42.45
N PHE A 103 -32.08 -29.44 -43.18
CA PHE A 103 -31.90 -30.12 -44.46
C PHE A 103 -32.01 -31.65 -44.38
N LYS A 104 -31.61 -32.27 -43.25
CA LYS A 104 -31.75 -33.72 -43.04
C LYS A 104 -33.13 -34.15 -42.56
N VAL A 105 -33.90 -33.26 -41.95
CA VAL A 105 -35.26 -33.54 -41.41
C VAL A 105 -36.35 -33.45 -42.49
N VAL A 106 -36.05 -32.93 -43.68
CA VAL A 106 -36.95 -33.01 -44.85
C VAL A 106 -36.44 -34.02 -45.89
N PRO A 107 -36.52 -35.35 -45.64
CA PRO A 107 -36.54 -36.31 -46.73
C PRO A 107 -37.91 -36.17 -47.42
N LYS A 108 -37.91 -35.55 -48.60
CA LYS A 108 -39.11 -35.44 -49.45
C LYS A 108 -39.49 -36.82 -50.01
N PRO A 109 -40.78 -37.20 -50.05
CA PRO A 109 -41.24 -38.44 -50.70
C PRO A 109 -40.99 -38.44 -52.21
#